data_AF-A0A1V2IBJ4-F1
#
_entry.id   AF-A0A1V2IBJ4-F1
#
_cell.length_a   1.000
_cell.length_b   1.000
_cell.length_c   1.000
_cell.angle_alpha   90.00
_cell.angle_beta   90.00
_cell.angle_gamma   90.00
#
_symmetry.space_group_name_H-M   'P 1'
#
loop_
_entity.id
_entity.type
_entity.pdbx_description
1 polymer ?
#
loop_
_entity_poly.entity_id
_entity_poly.type
_entity_poly.pdbx_seq_one_letter_code
_entity_poly.pdbx_strand_id
1 'polypeptide(L)'
;MAVPRFLATVIGWLRAGYPEGVPEHDYVPLFALLARKLTSDELTTVADSLIVSGGHSPDAVHAAITAVTHQPPTEGDLSRVAARLAAGGWPLAEPDRETQAG
;
A
#
# COMPACT_ATOMS: atom_id res chain seq x y z
N MET A 1 4.59 -16.02 11.22
CA MET A 1 3.51 -15.21 11.80
C MET A 1 2.35 -15.20 10.82
N ALA A 2 1.10 -15.26 11.29
CA ALA A 2 -0.06 -15.20 10.39
C ALA A 2 -0.13 -13.81 9.77
N VAL A 3 0.01 -13.73 8.45
CA VAL A 3 -0.22 -12.47 7.73
C VAL A 3 -1.65 -12.03 8.05
N PRO A 4 -1.87 -10.85 8.66
CA PRO A 4 -3.20 -10.37 8.96
C PRO A 4 -4.05 -10.40 7.68
N ARG A 5 -5.28 -10.92 7.76
CA ARG A 5 -6.17 -10.98 6.58
C ARG A 5 -6.31 -9.61 5.90
N PHE A 6 -6.27 -8.55 6.70
CA PHE A 6 -6.23 -7.18 6.21
C PHE A 6 -5.08 -6.92 5.21
N LEU A 7 -3.84 -7.37 5.49
CA LEU A 7 -2.72 -7.19 4.57
C LEU A 7 -2.93 -7.93 3.25
N ALA A 8 -3.49 -9.14 3.30
CA ALA A 8 -3.84 -9.89 2.10
C ALA A 8 -4.88 -9.15 1.24
N THR A 9 -5.87 -8.52 1.88
CA THR A 9 -6.85 -7.66 1.19
C THR A 9 -6.18 -6.42 0.58
N VAL A 10 -5.26 -5.78 1.31
CA VAL A 10 -4.45 -4.63 0.83
C VAL A 10 -3.68 -4.97 -0.43
N ILE A 11 -2.99 -6.12 -0.43
CA ILE A 11 -2.24 -6.62 -1.59
C ILE A 11 -3.18 -6.91 -2.77
N GLY A 12 -4.37 -7.46 -2.49
CA GLY A 12 -5.41 -7.68 -3.49
C GLY A 12 -5.85 -6.39 -4.18
N TRP A 13 -6.11 -5.33 -3.41
CA TRP A 13 -6.47 -4.02 -3.95
C TRP A 13 -5.34 -3.38 -4.75
N LEU A 14 -4.10 -3.50 -4.26
CA LEU A 14 -2.90 -3.06 -4.95
C LEU A 14 -2.76 -3.72 -6.32
N ARG A 15 -2.91 -5.05 -6.38
CA ARG A 15 -2.84 -5.81 -7.63
C ARG A 15 -4.00 -5.48 -8.58
N ALA A 16 -5.19 -5.19 -8.04
CA ALA A 16 -6.34 -4.79 -8.85
C ALA A 16 -6.21 -3.35 -9.40
N GLY A 17 -5.64 -2.43 -8.62
CA GLY A 17 -5.39 -1.05 -9.04
C GLY A 17 -4.14 -0.89 -9.93
N TYR A 18 -3.18 -1.80 -9.79
CA TYR A 18 -1.89 -1.82 -10.51
C TYR A 18 -1.59 -3.23 -11.07
N PRO A 19 -2.35 -3.68 -12.07
CA PRO A 19 -2.13 -5.00 -12.68
C PRO A 19 -0.77 -5.10 -13.39
N GLU A 20 -0.31 -3.98 -13.95
CA GLU A 20 0.98 -3.84 -14.65
C GLU A 20 2.15 -3.53 -13.69
N GLY A 21 1.86 -3.36 -12.40
CA GLY A 21 2.81 -2.90 -11.39
C GLY A 21 2.67 -1.41 -11.04
N VAL A 22 3.09 -1.06 -9.83
CA VAL A 22 3.04 0.32 -9.31
C VAL A 22 4.21 1.13 -9.90
N PRO A 23 3.93 2.27 -10.55
CA PRO A 23 4.97 3.18 -11.00
C PRO A 23 5.79 3.78 -9.85
N GLU A 24 7.04 4.11 -10.12
CA GLU A 24 7.95 4.69 -9.10
C GLU A 24 7.40 5.97 -8.46
N HIS A 25 6.72 6.80 -9.25
CA HIS A 25 6.07 8.03 -8.81
C HIS A 25 4.82 7.79 -7.95
N ASP A 26 4.17 6.63 -8.09
CA ASP A 26 3.00 6.28 -7.31
C ASP A 26 3.37 5.57 -6.00
N TYR A 27 4.60 5.07 -5.82
CA TYR A 27 4.99 4.43 -4.57
C TYR A 27 4.88 5.38 -3.37
N VAL A 28 5.36 6.62 -3.48
CA VAL A 28 5.32 7.60 -2.39
C VAL A 28 3.87 7.91 -1.95
N PRO A 29 2.97 8.36 -2.84
CA PRO A 29 1.56 8.60 -2.47
C PRO A 29 0.84 7.33 -2.00
N LEU A 30 1.18 6.15 -2.55
CA LEU A 30 0.66 4.87 -2.09
C LEU A 30 1.06 4.57 -0.65
N PHE A 31 2.36 4.57 -0.36
CA PHE A 31 2.87 4.28 0.98
C PHE A 31 2.42 5.34 1.99
N ALA A 32 2.29 6.61 1.61
CA ALA A 32 1.73 7.65 2.48
C ALA A 32 0.25 7.40 2.83
N LEU A 33 -0.56 6.96 1.86
CA LEU A 33 -1.95 6.56 2.09
C LEU A 33 -2.04 5.37 3.04
N LEU A 34 -1.22 4.36 2.78
CA LEU A 34 -1.12 3.17 3.63
C LEU A 34 -0.64 3.52 5.04
N ALA A 35 0.36 4.41 5.18
CA ALA A 35 0.89 4.87 6.46
C ALA A 35 -0.15 5.57 7.36
N ARG A 36 -1.27 6.05 6.82
CA ARG A 36 -2.37 6.60 7.64
C ARG A 36 -3.14 5.52 8.40
N LYS A 37 -3.10 4.26 7.96
CA LYS A 37 -3.84 3.14 8.58
C LYS A 37 -2.95 2.00 9.07
N LEU A 38 -1.77 1.84 8.48
CA LEU A 38 -0.79 0.81 8.78
C LEU A 38 0.38 1.39 9.57
N THR A 39 0.92 0.58 10.47
CA THR A 39 2.20 0.85 11.14
C THR A 39 3.37 0.61 10.19
N SER A 40 4.56 1.14 10.52
CA SER A 40 5.76 0.94 9.70
C SER A 40 6.13 -0.54 9.48
N ASP A 41 5.84 -1.40 10.44
CA ASP A 41 6.10 -2.85 10.35
C ASP A 41 5.14 -3.53 9.35
N GLU A 42 3.86 -3.16 9.40
CA GLU A 42 2.87 -3.62 8.45
C GLU A 42 3.12 -3.08 7.03
N LEU A 43 3.55 -1.81 6.91
CA LEU A 43 4.01 -1.22 5.66
C LEU A 43 5.15 -2.02 5.04
N THR A 44 6.13 -2.40 5.85
CA THR A 44 7.27 -3.23 5.44
C THR A 44 6.81 -4.61 4.98
N THR A 45 5.81 -5.18 5.65
CA THR A 45 5.20 -6.47 5.26
C THR A 45 4.45 -6.38 3.92
N VAL A 46 3.72 -5.29 3.68
CA VAL A 46 3.06 -5.04 2.37
C VAL A 46 4.09 -4.87 1.27
N ALA A 47 5.15 -4.11 1.56
CA ALA A 47 6.30 -3.91 0.68
C ALA A 47 6.98 -5.23 0.29
N ASP A 48 7.30 -6.06 1.28
CA ASP A 48 7.90 -7.39 1.06
C ASP A 48 6.98 -8.29 0.22
N SER A 49 5.68 -8.27 0.52
CA SER A 49 4.72 -9.05 -0.25
C SER A 49 4.59 -8.56 -1.69
N LEU A 50 4.66 -7.25 -1.94
CA LEU A 50 4.72 -6.69 -3.30
C LEU A 50 5.95 -7.23 -4.05
N ILE A 51 7.13 -7.17 -3.44
CA ILE A 51 8.39 -7.69 -4.02
C ILE A 51 8.23 -9.16 -4.41
N VAL A 52 7.70 -9.98 -3.50
CA VAL A 52 7.45 -11.42 -3.72
C VAL A 52 6.40 -11.69 -4.81
N SER A 53 5.32 -10.91 -4.86
CA SER A 53 4.19 -11.18 -5.75
C SER A 53 4.25 -10.51 -7.13
N GLY A 54 5.07 -9.48 -7.30
CA GLY A 54 5.05 -8.61 -8.49
C GLY A 54 6.42 -8.36 -9.13
N GLY A 55 7.50 -8.94 -8.60
CA GLY A 55 8.85 -8.72 -9.15
C GLY A 55 9.36 -7.30 -8.96
N HIS A 56 8.79 -6.56 -8.01
CA HIS A 56 9.23 -5.21 -7.66
C HIS A 56 10.63 -5.24 -7.07
N SER A 57 11.48 -4.29 -7.44
CA SER A 57 12.83 -4.21 -6.86
C SER A 57 12.75 -3.77 -5.39
N PRO A 58 13.39 -4.51 -4.47
CA PRO A 58 13.37 -4.19 -3.04
C PRO A 58 13.91 -2.77 -2.77
N ASP A 59 14.91 -2.33 -3.54
CA ASP A 59 15.46 -0.98 -3.47
C ASP A 59 14.43 0.11 -3.79
N ALA A 60 13.60 -0.07 -4.82
CA ALA A 60 12.58 0.91 -5.20
C ALA A 60 11.51 1.06 -4.10
N VAL A 61 11.15 -0.05 -3.48
CA VAL A 61 10.18 -0.08 -2.39
C VAL A 61 10.73 0.56 -1.12
N HIS A 62 11.97 0.21 -0.72
CA HIS A 62 12.64 0.86 0.41
C HIS A 62 12.84 2.36 0.18
N ALA A 63 13.26 2.75 -1.02
CA ALA A 63 13.43 4.16 -1.39
C ALA A 63 12.11 4.92 -1.24
N ALA A 64 10.98 4.33 -1.61
CA ALA A 64 9.69 4.96 -1.45
C ALA A 64 9.22 5.10 0.02
N ILE A 65 9.49 4.10 0.86
CA ILE A 65 9.23 4.19 2.32
C ILE A 65 10.07 5.31 2.94
N THR A 66 11.35 5.42 2.57
CA THR A 66 12.22 6.52 3.01
C THR A 66 11.75 7.86 2.47
N ALA A 67 11.32 7.92 1.20
CA ALA A 67 10.85 9.14 0.55
C ALA A 67 9.56 9.68 1.18
N VAL A 68 8.63 8.82 1.60
CA VAL A 68 7.43 9.22 2.37
C VAL A 68 7.79 10.04 3.62
N THR A 69 8.88 9.67 4.29
CA THR A 69 9.34 10.37 5.49
C THR A 69 9.94 11.75 5.17
N HIS A 70 10.55 11.91 3.99
CA HIS A 70 11.28 13.12 3.60
C HIS A 70 10.43 14.12 2.80
N GLN A 71 9.51 13.62 1.98
CA GLN A 71 8.71 14.45 1.08
C GLN A 71 7.25 13.98 1.11
N PRO A 72 6.36 14.74 1.76
CA PRO A 72 4.94 14.42 1.74
C PRO A 72 4.42 14.53 0.29
N PRO A 73 3.69 13.53 -0.20
CA PRO A 73 3.10 13.57 -1.54
C PRO A 73 2.09 14.71 -1.64
N THR A 74 1.85 15.19 -2.86
CA THR A 74 0.83 16.21 -3.07
C THR A 74 -0.57 15.61 -2.94
N GLU A 75 -1.56 16.44 -2.62
CA GLU A 75 -2.95 16.00 -2.55
C GLU A 75 -3.45 15.42 -3.89
N GLY A 76 -2.94 15.91 -5.02
CA GLY A 76 -3.25 15.39 -6.34
C GLY A 76 -2.75 13.95 -6.55
N ASP A 77 -1.53 13.67 -6.09
CA ASP A 77 -0.96 12.32 -6.17
C ASP A 77 -1.71 11.34 -5.25
N LEU A 78 -2.01 11.77 -4.03
CA LEU A 78 -2.84 11.00 -3.10
C LEU A 78 -4.21 10.69 -3.69
N SER A 79 -4.89 11.69 -4.28
CA SER A 79 -6.21 11.50 -4.88
C SER A 79 -6.19 10.53 -6.06
N ARG A 80 -5.15 10.61 -6.90
CA ARG A 80 -4.96 9.71 -8.06
C ARG A 80 -4.76 8.26 -7.62
N VAL A 81 -3.88 8.04 -6.64
CA VAL A 81 -3.64 6.71 -6.08
C VAL A 81 -4.85 6.18 -5.34
N ALA A 82 -5.54 7.02 -4.56
CA ALA A 82 -6.79 6.65 -3.91
C ALA A 82 -7.86 6.24 -4.92
N ALA A 83 -8.00 6.95 -6.05
CA ALA A 83 -8.94 6.58 -7.11
C ALA A 83 -8.58 5.24 -7.77
N ARG A 84 -7.29 4.97 -8.01
CA ARG A 84 -6.82 3.66 -8.53
C ARG A 84 -7.07 2.52 -7.54
N LEU A 85 -6.76 2.74 -6.28
CA LEU A 85 -7.04 1.78 -5.22
C LEU A 85 -8.55 1.53 -5.10
N ALA A 86 -9.37 2.59 -5.17
CA ALA A 86 -10.83 2.49 -5.13
C ALA A 86 -11.39 1.68 -6.30
N ALA A 87 -10.80 1.82 -7.51
CA ALA A 87 -11.14 0.96 -8.65
C ALA A 87 -10.81 -0.52 -8.39
N GLY A 88 -9.78 -0.79 -7.58
CA GLY A 88 -9.42 -2.12 -7.10
C GLY A 88 -10.27 -2.64 -5.92
N GLY A 89 -11.23 -1.87 -5.43
CA GLY A 89 -12.07 -2.24 -4.29
C GLY A 89 -11.55 -1.79 -2.92
N TRP A 90 -10.53 -0.92 -2.88
CA TRP A 90 -10.09 -0.29 -1.64
C TRP A 90 -11.22 0.58 -1.08
N PRO A 91 -11.67 0.33 0.16
CA PRO A 91 -12.69 1.15 0.77
C PRO A 91 -12.05 2.48 1.21
N LEU A 92 -12.59 3.59 0.69
CA LEU A 92 -12.35 4.94 1.24
C LEU A 92 -12.85 5.04 2.69
N ALA A 93 -13.77 4.15 3.09
CA ALA A 93 -14.18 3.90 4.46
C ALA A 93 -13.25 2.88 5.12
N GLU A 94 -13.02 3.02 6.42
CA GLU A 94 -12.09 2.19 7.18
C GLU A 94 -12.25 0.69 6.89
N PRO A 95 -11.16 -0.04 6.56
CA PRO A 95 -11.20 -1.48 6.68
C PRO A 95 -11.50 -1.78 8.14
N ASP A 96 -12.57 -2.51 8.40
CA ASP A 96 -12.95 -2.96 9.74
C ASP A 96 -11.72 -3.64 10.35
N ARG A 97 -11.10 -2.98 11.34
CA ARG A 97 -9.97 -3.56 12.10
C ARG A 97 -10.50 -4.63 13.08
N GLU A 98 -11.81 -4.72 13.23
CA GLU A 98 -12.58 -5.77 13.90
C GLU A 98 -12.86 -6.88 12.87
N THR A 99 -12.73 -8.19 13.08
CA THR A 99 -12.81 -8.98 14.31
C THR A 99 -11.68 -10.03 14.33
N GLN A 100 -10.80 -9.94 15.31
CA GLN A 100 -9.91 -11.02 15.73
C GLN A 100 -10.05 -11.20 17.25
N ALA A 101 -11.23 -11.63 17.67
CA ALA A 101 -11.45 -12.27 18.95
C ALA A 101 -12.24 -13.56 18.67
N GLY A 102 -11.57 -14.71 18.80
CA GLY A 102 -12.13 -16.04 18.56
C GLY A 102 -11.03 -17.07 18.51
#